data_AF-A0A8T6IJV8-F1
#
_entry.id   AF-A0A8T6IJV8-F1
#
_cell.length_a   1.000
_cell.length_b   1.000
_cell.length_c   1.000
_cell.angle_alpha   90.00
_cell.angle_beta   90.00
_cell.angle_gamma   90.00
#
_symmetry.space_group_name_H-M   'P 1'
#
loop_
_entity.id
_entity.type
_entity.pdbx_description
1 polymer ?
#
loop_
_entity_poly.entity_id
_entity_poly.type
_entity_poly.pdbx_seq_one_letter_code
_entity_poly.pdbx_strand_id
1 'polypeptide(L)'
;MTVLMPTRQANGTSRSEQKTGSEIIERVSREYSVDARILLTFLEYFAGLLSDPTADGDAQLYPLLAAELGRGKARQGLYNQVSWLADQLNKGYYDWKYRGKTILDAPDGSRLYYDPSLNAGSIAVQYAVAQFRAMTQWETDISAFGLRETYQQLFGDPFANEYETVPADLRQPELTLPFPRGDVWRYTGGFHGGWGNGSAWSAIDFAPPDKATAGWCYTSKFPVTAAASGVIARLAEGVVLLDLDGDGDEGSGWTLLYLHITRHDALAEGQAVEAGNILGYASCLGGYSTATHLHFARLYNGEWLPADCNRCPADTTVPPFVLSNWRVVGLGSQLYQGFLVNTLDNRSVVAEQGRYTNVNAISW
;
A
#
# COMPACT_ATOMS: atom_id res chain seq x y z
N MET A 1 -25.32 -6.87 -0.26
CA MET A 1 -24.86 -8.28 -0.12
C MET A 1 -23.74 -8.34 0.92
N THR A 2 -23.67 -9.41 1.73
CA THR A 2 -22.53 -9.70 2.61
C THR A 2 -21.70 -10.84 2.04
N VAL A 3 -20.38 -10.77 2.19
CA VAL A 3 -19.42 -11.77 1.69
C VAL A 3 -18.54 -12.24 2.86
N LEU A 4 -18.26 -13.54 2.91
CA LEU A 4 -17.30 -14.10 3.86
C LEU A 4 -15.88 -13.86 3.35
N MET A 5 -15.08 -13.17 4.16
CA MET A 5 -13.74 -12.74 3.86
C MET A 5 -12.73 -13.36 4.83
N PRO A 6 -11.66 -14.00 4.35
CA PRO A 6 -10.58 -14.45 5.23
C PRO A 6 -9.81 -13.24 5.75
N THR A 7 -9.74 -13.14 7.08
CA THR A 7 -8.86 -12.25 7.82
C THR A 7 -7.71 -13.06 8.42
N ARG A 8 -6.48 -12.63 8.15
CA ARG A 8 -5.28 -13.26 8.68
C ARG A 8 -5.06 -12.91 10.15
N GLN A 9 -4.77 -13.92 10.95
CA GLN A 9 -4.57 -13.84 12.41
C GLN A 9 -3.08 -13.78 12.77
N ALA A 10 -2.77 -13.37 14.01
CA ALA A 10 -1.41 -13.20 14.49
C ALA A 10 -0.52 -14.46 14.42
N ASN A 11 -1.13 -15.65 14.51
CA ASN A 11 -0.47 -16.96 14.40
C ASN A 11 -0.39 -17.49 12.95
N GLY A 12 -0.81 -16.69 11.96
CA GLY A 12 -0.78 -17.06 10.54
C GLY A 12 -2.00 -17.87 10.06
N THR A 13 -2.92 -18.24 10.95
CA THR A 13 -4.21 -18.82 10.56
C THR A 13 -5.14 -17.74 9.98
N SER A 14 -6.28 -18.15 9.43
CA SER A 14 -7.31 -17.22 8.93
C SER A 14 -8.64 -17.45 9.63
N ARG A 15 -9.35 -16.36 9.94
CA ARG A 15 -10.73 -16.33 10.40
C ARG A 15 -11.61 -15.80 9.28
N SER A 16 -12.79 -16.37 9.07
CA SER A 16 -13.76 -15.78 8.14
C SER A 16 -14.62 -14.73 8.83
N GLU A 17 -14.80 -13.59 8.18
CA GLU A 17 -15.66 -12.51 8.64
C GLU A 17 -16.69 -12.16 7.58
N GLN A 18 -17.93 -11.88 7.99
CA GLN A 18 -18.91 -11.30 7.08
C GLN A 18 -18.66 -9.81 6.96
N LYS A 19 -18.53 -9.32 5.72
CA LYS A 19 -18.43 -7.90 5.39
C LYS A 19 -19.45 -7.56 4.31
N THR A 20 -20.06 -6.39 4.40
CA THR A 20 -20.91 -5.78 3.36
C THR A 20 -20.05 -5.28 2.19
N GLY A 21 -20.70 -5.02 1.05
CA GLY A 21 -20.01 -4.44 -0.11
C GLY A 21 -19.33 -3.09 0.20
N SER A 22 -19.99 -2.22 0.97
CA SER A 22 -19.42 -0.93 1.37
C SER A 22 -18.22 -1.09 2.29
N GLU A 23 -18.26 -2.00 3.27
CA GLU A 23 -17.09 -2.29 4.14
C GLU A 23 -15.92 -2.87 3.33
N ILE A 24 -16.19 -3.61 2.26
CA ILE A 24 -15.14 -4.10 1.36
C ILE A 24 -14.52 -2.94 0.57
N ILE A 25 -15.34 -2.04 0.02
CA ILE A 25 -14.85 -0.86 -0.72
C ILE A 25 -14.01 0.03 0.19
N GLU A 26 -14.52 0.34 1.39
CA GLU A 26 -13.79 1.17 2.37
C GLU A 26 -12.46 0.50 2.75
N ARG A 27 -12.48 -0.80 3.04
CA ARG A 27 -11.27 -1.55 3.36
C ARG A 27 -10.24 -1.44 2.24
N VAL A 28 -10.61 -1.74 1.00
CA VAL A 28 -9.68 -1.70 -0.14
C VAL A 28 -9.20 -0.27 -0.39
N SER A 29 -10.08 0.72 -0.28
CA SER A 29 -9.74 2.14 -0.43
C SER A 29 -8.65 2.57 0.55
N ARG A 30 -8.82 2.25 1.84
CA ARG A 30 -7.84 2.59 2.91
C ARG A 30 -6.57 1.74 2.85
N GLU A 31 -6.68 0.47 2.49
CA GLU A 31 -5.52 -0.43 2.39
C GLU A 31 -4.60 -0.03 1.23
N TYR A 32 -5.15 0.26 0.04
CA TYR A 32 -4.37 0.63 -1.13
C TYR A 32 -4.09 2.13 -1.24
N SER A 33 -4.73 2.95 -0.39
CA SER A 33 -4.77 4.40 -0.50
C SER A 33 -5.25 4.88 -1.87
N VAL A 34 -6.42 4.37 -2.28
CA VAL A 34 -7.09 4.70 -3.54
C VAL A 34 -8.48 5.21 -3.22
N ASP A 35 -8.85 6.36 -3.77
CA ASP A 35 -10.15 6.98 -3.51
C ASP A 35 -11.33 6.04 -3.83
N ALA A 36 -12.25 5.86 -2.88
CA ALA A 36 -13.40 4.98 -3.06
C ALA A 36 -14.26 5.37 -4.27
N ARG A 37 -14.31 6.66 -4.65
CA ARG A 37 -15.07 7.15 -5.81
C ARG A 37 -14.61 6.53 -7.12
N ILE A 38 -13.29 6.39 -7.32
CA ILE A 38 -12.78 5.76 -8.55
C ILE A 38 -13.09 4.26 -8.57
N LEU A 39 -12.99 3.57 -7.41
CA LEU A 39 -13.36 2.15 -7.31
C LEU A 39 -14.84 1.92 -7.63
N LEU A 40 -15.72 2.76 -7.06
CA LEU A 40 -17.16 2.72 -7.32
C LEU A 40 -17.50 3.05 -8.77
N THR A 41 -16.78 4.00 -9.39
CA THR A 41 -16.95 4.35 -10.81
C THR A 41 -16.66 3.16 -11.72
N PHE A 42 -15.58 2.41 -11.45
CA PHE A 42 -15.27 1.20 -12.22
C PHE A 42 -16.35 0.12 -12.04
N LEU A 43 -16.83 -0.09 -10.82
CA LEU A 43 -17.89 -1.06 -10.56
C LEU A 43 -19.20 -0.69 -11.26
N GLU A 44 -19.56 0.59 -11.28
CA GLU A 44 -20.76 1.04 -11.99
C GLU A 44 -20.59 0.92 -13.50
N TYR A 45 -19.49 1.41 -14.06
CA TYR A 45 -19.30 1.42 -15.52
C TYR A 45 -19.20 0.01 -16.11
N PHE A 46 -18.49 -0.91 -15.44
CA PHE A 46 -18.27 -2.26 -15.98
C PHE A 46 -19.31 -3.30 -15.54
N ALA A 47 -19.99 -3.09 -14.42
CA ALA A 47 -20.91 -4.09 -13.89
C ALA A 47 -22.28 -3.54 -13.43
N GLY A 48 -22.51 -2.23 -13.47
CA GLY A 48 -23.78 -1.61 -13.08
C GLY A 48 -24.17 -1.87 -11.63
N LEU A 49 -23.21 -2.20 -10.75
CA LEU A 49 -23.52 -2.70 -9.41
C LEU A 49 -24.05 -1.65 -8.43
N LEU A 50 -23.94 -0.35 -8.75
CA LEU A 50 -24.54 0.70 -7.93
C LEU A 50 -26.00 0.93 -8.37
N SER A 51 -26.28 0.92 -9.67
CA SER A 51 -27.63 1.10 -10.21
C SER A 51 -28.50 -0.15 -10.13
N ASP A 52 -27.94 -1.34 -10.33
CA ASP A 52 -28.59 -2.64 -10.14
C ASP A 52 -27.74 -3.56 -9.22
N PRO A 53 -27.84 -3.38 -7.89
CA PRO A 53 -27.13 -4.22 -6.93
C PRO A 53 -27.66 -5.66 -6.86
N THR A 54 -28.72 -5.99 -7.61
CA THR A 54 -29.34 -7.33 -7.65
C THR A 54 -28.95 -8.16 -8.86
N ALA A 55 -28.19 -7.60 -9.81
CA ALA A 55 -27.66 -8.31 -10.96
C ALA A 55 -27.06 -9.66 -10.54
N ASP A 56 -27.48 -10.76 -11.16
CA ASP A 56 -27.12 -12.12 -10.77
C ASP A 56 -25.88 -12.65 -11.52
N GLY A 57 -25.41 -13.83 -11.12
CA GLY A 57 -24.36 -14.57 -11.84
C GLY A 57 -22.97 -13.94 -11.77
N ASP A 58 -22.34 -13.78 -12.95
CA ASP A 58 -20.93 -13.38 -13.08
C ASP A 58 -20.66 -11.95 -12.60
N ALA A 59 -21.63 -11.04 -12.68
CA ALA A 59 -21.44 -9.65 -12.24
C ALA A 59 -21.16 -9.52 -10.72
N GLN A 60 -21.71 -10.41 -9.90
CA GLN A 60 -21.43 -10.43 -8.45
C GLN A 60 -20.09 -11.12 -8.11
N LEU A 61 -19.70 -12.12 -8.90
CA LEU A 61 -18.51 -12.92 -8.64
C LEU A 61 -17.24 -12.33 -9.28
N TYR A 62 -17.41 -11.64 -10.40
CA TYR A 62 -16.38 -11.13 -11.30
C TYR A 62 -16.77 -9.76 -11.90
N PRO A 63 -17.08 -8.73 -11.07
CA PRO A 63 -17.54 -7.43 -11.56
C PRO A 63 -16.56 -6.69 -12.49
N LEU A 64 -15.29 -7.06 -12.55
CA LEU A 64 -14.28 -6.33 -13.34
C LEU A 64 -13.52 -7.27 -14.28
N LEU A 65 -12.91 -8.31 -13.72
CA LEU A 65 -12.15 -9.32 -14.45
C LEU A 65 -12.98 -10.58 -14.65
N ALA A 66 -13.32 -10.88 -15.90
CA ALA A 66 -13.92 -12.16 -16.27
C ALA A 66 -13.11 -13.35 -15.74
N ALA A 67 -13.81 -14.44 -15.38
CA ALA A 67 -13.21 -15.65 -14.81
C ALA A 67 -12.08 -16.24 -15.67
N GLU A 68 -12.18 -16.07 -17.00
CA GLU A 68 -11.23 -16.56 -18.00
C GLU A 68 -9.91 -15.76 -18.03
N LEU A 69 -9.96 -14.45 -17.75
CA LEU A 69 -8.78 -13.57 -17.63
C LEU A 69 -8.19 -13.58 -16.21
N GLY A 70 -8.99 -14.00 -15.21
CA GLY A 70 -8.74 -13.85 -13.79
C GLY A 70 -8.09 -15.03 -13.07
N ARG A 71 -7.21 -15.83 -13.68
CA ARG A 71 -6.56 -16.99 -13.02
C ARG A 71 -7.57 -17.94 -12.29
N GLY A 72 -8.80 -18.06 -12.79
CA GLY A 72 -9.85 -18.91 -12.20
C GLY A 72 -10.36 -18.45 -10.83
N LYS A 73 -10.67 -19.41 -9.93
CA LYS A 73 -11.30 -19.17 -8.61
C LYS A 73 -10.50 -18.26 -7.66
N ALA A 74 -9.22 -18.01 -7.94
CA ALA A 74 -8.35 -17.21 -7.06
C ALA A 74 -8.71 -15.72 -7.01
N ARG A 75 -9.46 -15.20 -7.99
CA ARG A 75 -9.92 -13.80 -8.01
C ARG A 75 -11.43 -13.66 -7.83
N GLN A 76 -12.12 -14.72 -7.43
CA GLN A 76 -13.56 -14.67 -7.21
C GLN A 76 -13.91 -13.77 -6.03
N GLY A 77 -14.95 -12.95 -6.17
CA GLY A 77 -15.55 -12.14 -5.11
C GLY A 77 -15.08 -10.68 -5.11
N LEU A 78 -15.98 -9.80 -4.64
CA LEU A 78 -15.82 -8.35 -4.70
C LEU A 78 -14.48 -7.86 -4.16
N TYR A 79 -14.04 -8.33 -2.99
CA TYR A 79 -12.78 -7.90 -2.40
C TYR A 79 -11.58 -8.20 -3.31
N ASN A 80 -11.49 -9.40 -3.87
CA ASN A 80 -10.36 -9.79 -4.71
C ASN A 80 -10.33 -8.98 -6.03
N GLN A 81 -11.51 -8.69 -6.58
CA GLN A 81 -11.69 -7.94 -7.82
C GLN A 81 -11.33 -6.46 -7.64
N VAL A 82 -11.82 -5.84 -6.57
CA VAL A 82 -11.55 -4.43 -6.27
C VAL A 82 -10.13 -4.24 -5.75
N SER A 83 -9.58 -5.19 -4.96
CA SER A 83 -8.16 -5.16 -4.56
C SER A 83 -7.23 -5.26 -5.77
N TRP A 84 -7.58 -6.12 -6.73
CA TRP A 84 -6.83 -6.20 -7.99
C TRP A 84 -6.88 -4.88 -8.76
N LEU A 85 -8.05 -4.27 -8.87
CA LEU A 85 -8.22 -2.97 -9.54
C LEU A 85 -7.38 -1.89 -8.84
N ALA A 86 -7.48 -1.79 -7.51
CA ALA A 86 -6.71 -0.82 -6.73
C ALA A 86 -5.19 -1.03 -6.91
N ASP A 87 -4.73 -2.28 -6.97
CA ASP A 87 -3.34 -2.62 -7.28
C ASP A 87 -2.93 -2.19 -8.70
N GLN A 88 -3.82 -2.32 -9.71
CA GLN A 88 -3.52 -1.87 -11.07
C GLN A 88 -3.53 -0.34 -11.19
N LEU A 89 -4.47 0.35 -10.54
CA LEU A 89 -4.51 1.81 -10.48
C LEU A 89 -3.21 2.33 -9.86
N ASN A 90 -2.83 1.80 -8.70
CA ASN A 90 -1.54 2.10 -8.08
C ASN A 90 -0.38 1.82 -9.03
N LYS A 91 -0.35 0.65 -9.67
CA LYS A 91 0.73 0.29 -10.60
C LYS A 91 0.88 1.34 -11.70
N GLY A 92 -0.20 1.72 -12.37
CA GLY A 92 -0.16 2.75 -13.42
C GLY A 92 0.30 4.10 -12.88
N TYR A 93 -0.22 4.52 -11.73
CA TYR A 93 0.15 5.78 -11.06
C TYR A 93 1.65 5.84 -10.73
N TYR A 94 2.16 4.86 -9.99
CA TYR A 94 3.53 4.86 -9.47
C TYR A 94 4.56 4.50 -10.55
N ASP A 95 4.21 3.66 -11.53
CA ASP A 95 5.10 3.37 -12.67
C ASP A 95 5.36 4.63 -13.50
N TRP A 96 4.33 5.43 -13.73
CA TRP A 96 4.46 6.73 -14.39
C TRP A 96 5.28 7.71 -13.54
N LYS A 97 4.78 8.03 -12.34
CA LYS A 97 5.30 9.14 -11.52
C LYS A 97 6.72 8.90 -11.00
N TYR A 98 7.04 7.66 -10.61
CA TYR A 98 8.30 7.35 -9.92
C TYR A 98 9.21 6.36 -10.64
N ARG A 99 8.74 5.66 -11.68
CA ARG A 99 9.56 4.66 -12.40
C ARG A 99 9.81 5.01 -13.86
N GLY A 100 9.37 6.18 -14.32
CA GLY A 100 9.63 6.70 -15.67
C GLY A 100 9.02 5.85 -16.79
N LYS A 101 7.93 5.13 -16.51
CA LYS A 101 7.25 4.31 -17.52
C LYS A 101 6.34 5.17 -18.39
N THR A 102 6.78 5.42 -19.63
CA THR A 102 6.04 6.25 -20.60
C THR A 102 5.28 5.46 -21.66
N ILE A 103 5.33 4.13 -21.59
CA ILE A 103 4.67 3.22 -22.53
C ILE A 103 3.64 2.39 -21.77
N LEU A 104 2.42 2.33 -22.29
CA LEU A 104 1.41 1.35 -21.94
C LEU A 104 1.75 0.03 -22.62
N ASP A 105 2.00 -1.02 -21.84
CA ASP A 105 2.13 -2.39 -22.33
C ASP A 105 0.84 -3.17 -21.98
N ALA A 106 0.03 -3.49 -23.00
CA ALA A 106 -1.23 -4.23 -22.83
C ALA A 106 -0.99 -5.76 -22.84
N PRO A 107 -1.85 -6.57 -22.18
CA PRO A 107 -1.71 -8.02 -22.14
C PRO A 107 -1.77 -8.71 -23.50
N ASP A 108 -2.42 -8.10 -24.50
CA ASP A 108 -2.49 -8.60 -25.88
C ASP A 108 -1.22 -8.31 -26.71
N GLY A 109 -0.22 -7.66 -26.11
CA GLY A 109 1.04 -7.28 -26.75
C GLY A 109 1.01 -5.91 -27.41
N SER A 110 -0.13 -5.22 -27.42
CA SER A 110 -0.23 -3.84 -27.92
C SER A 110 0.59 -2.90 -27.06
N ARG A 111 1.18 -1.89 -27.69
CA ARG A 111 2.01 -0.88 -27.02
C ARG A 111 1.66 0.51 -27.51
N LEU A 112 1.45 1.43 -26.58
CA LEU A 112 1.15 2.84 -26.88
C LEU A 112 2.01 3.76 -26.02
N TYR A 113 2.43 4.89 -26.58
CA TYR A 113 2.98 5.96 -25.76
C TYR A 113 1.85 6.68 -25.06
N TYR A 114 2.03 6.96 -23.77
CA TYR A 114 1.17 7.90 -23.08
C TYR A 114 1.43 9.31 -23.57
N ASP A 115 0.38 10.14 -23.59
CA ASP A 115 0.54 11.57 -23.79
C ASP A 115 1.28 12.17 -22.57
N PRO A 116 2.43 12.84 -22.76
CA PRO A 116 3.24 13.37 -21.67
C PRO A 116 2.57 14.51 -20.89
N SER A 117 1.46 15.07 -21.39
CA SER A 117 0.68 16.09 -20.67
C SER A 117 -0.26 15.51 -19.59
N LEU A 118 -0.45 14.18 -19.56
CA LEU A 118 -1.37 13.55 -18.62
C LEU A 118 -0.78 13.47 -17.21
N ASN A 119 -1.64 13.71 -16.21
CA ASN A 119 -1.30 13.48 -14.82
C ASN A 119 -1.29 11.97 -14.47
N ALA A 120 -0.61 11.61 -13.38
CA ALA A 120 -0.46 10.23 -12.95
C ALA A 120 -1.80 9.50 -12.68
N GLY A 121 -2.84 10.23 -12.24
CA GLY A 121 -4.18 9.68 -12.02
C GLY A 121 -4.87 9.26 -13.32
N SER A 122 -4.75 10.07 -14.38
CA SER A 122 -5.25 9.75 -15.71
C SER A 122 -4.54 8.53 -16.30
N ILE A 123 -3.22 8.46 -16.11
CA ILE A 123 -2.40 7.31 -16.52
C ILE A 123 -2.80 6.04 -15.75
N ALA A 124 -3.08 6.15 -14.45
CA ALA A 124 -3.54 5.04 -13.63
C ALA A 124 -4.83 4.42 -14.19
N VAL A 125 -5.81 5.25 -14.53
CA VAL A 125 -7.09 4.80 -15.14
C VAL A 125 -6.84 4.13 -16.48
N GLN A 126 -6.07 4.77 -17.37
CA GLN A 126 -5.73 4.21 -18.68
C GLN A 126 -5.04 2.84 -18.56
N TYR A 127 -4.05 2.74 -17.67
CA TYR A 127 -3.32 1.50 -17.43
C TYR A 127 -4.24 0.41 -16.91
N ALA A 128 -5.06 0.69 -15.90
CA ALA A 128 -5.94 -0.28 -15.27
C ALA A 128 -6.95 -0.87 -16.26
N VAL A 129 -7.60 -0.04 -17.08
CA VAL A 129 -8.55 -0.51 -18.12
C VAL A 129 -7.86 -1.44 -19.12
N ALA A 130 -6.65 -1.09 -19.57
CA ALA A 130 -5.90 -1.90 -20.53
C ALA A 130 -5.53 -3.30 -20.00
N GLN A 131 -5.55 -3.53 -18.68
CA GLN A 131 -5.21 -4.84 -18.11
C GLN A 131 -6.32 -5.88 -18.30
N PHE A 132 -7.54 -5.48 -18.68
CA PHE A 132 -8.68 -6.40 -18.81
C PHE A 132 -9.59 -6.12 -20.01
N ARG A 133 -9.35 -5.04 -20.74
CA ARG A 133 -10.11 -4.67 -21.94
C ARG A 133 -9.21 -4.77 -23.16
N ALA A 134 -9.76 -5.24 -24.28
CA ALA A 134 -9.07 -5.20 -25.55
C ALA A 134 -8.85 -3.75 -25.99
N MET A 135 -7.76 -3.46 -26.71
CA MET A 135 -7.42 -2.08 -27.09
C MET A 135 -8.51 -1.38 -27.93
N THR A 136 -9.29 -2.14 -28.70
CA THR A 136 -10.44 -1.61 -29.46
C THR A 136 -11.58 -1.10 -28.57
N GLN A 137 -11.76 -1.68 -27.38
CA GLN A 137 -12.75 -1.24 -26.39
C GLN A 137 -12.16 -0.17 -25.47
N TRP A 138 -10.87 -0.30 -25.15
CA TRP A 138 -10.12 0.61 -24.28
C TRP A 138 -10.28 2.07 -24.70
N GLU A 139 -10.17 2.38 -26.00
CA GLU A 139 -10.31 3.75 -26.51
C GLU A 139 -11.67 4.37 -26.16
N THR A 140 -12.74 3.57 -26.21
CA THR A 140 -14.08 4.01 -25.83
C THR A 140 -14.20 4.13 -24.30
N ASP A 141 -13.69 3.13 -23.57
CA ASP A 141 -13.78 3.04 -22.11
C ASP A 141 -13.05 4.20 -21.39
N ILE A 142 -11.93 4.68 -21.96
CA ILE A 142 -11.17 5.83 -21.43
C ILE A 142 -11.57 7.18 -22.05
N SER A 143 -12.55 7.18 -22.96
CA SER A 143 -13.00 8.40 -23.64
C SER A 143 -13.83 9.31 -22.74
N ALA A 144 -14.19 10.47 -23.29
CA ALA A 144 -15.14 11.40 -22.70
C ALA A 144 -16.49 10.78 -22.29
N PHE A 145 -16.91 9.72 -22.97
CA PHE A 145 -18.21 9.04 -22.82
C PHE A 145 -18.10 7.70 -22.06
N GLY A 146 -16.90 7.34 -21.60
CA GLY A 146 -16.66 6.11 -20.85
C GLY A 146 -16.69 6.34 -19.34
N LEU A 147 -15.64 5.89 -18.66
CA LEU A 147 -15.48 6.03 -17.21
C LEU A 147 -15.62 7.48 -16.72
N ARG A 148 -15.15 8.46 -17.50
CA ARG A 148 -15.24 9.88 -17.13
C ARG A 148 -16.69 10.35 -17.00
N GLU A 149 -17.55 9.96 -17.93
CA GLU A 149 -18.98 10.31 -17.87
C GLU A 149 -19.64 9.64 -16.65
N THR A 150 -19.31 8.38 -16.37
CA THR A 150 -19.82 7.67 -15.18
C THR A 150 -19.38 8.36 -13.89
N TYR A 151 -18.10 8.73 -13.77
CA TYR A 151 -17.60 9.49 -12.62
C TYR A 151 -18.37 10.81 -12.48
N GLN A 152 -18.56 11.53 -13.58
CA GLN A 152 -19.23 12.82 -13.59
C GLN A 152 -20.68 12.72 -13.14
N GLN A 153 -21.40 11.67 -13.55
CA GLN A 153 -22.77 11.43 -13.15
C GLN A 153 -22.89 11.07 -11.65
N LEU A 154 -21.94 10.29 -11.12
CA LEU A 154 -21.96 9.84 -9.72
C LEU A 154 -21.44 10.90 -8.74
N PHE A 155 -20.36 11.60 -9.09
CA PHE A 155 -19.55 12.39 -8.16
C PHE A 155 -19.24 13.82 -8.63
N GLY A 156 -19.65 14.20 -9.84
CA GLY A 156 -19.33 15.51 -10.43
C GLY A 156 -17.96 15.55 -11.12
N ASP A 157 -17.45 16.76 -11.37
CA ASP A 157 -16.21 16.94 -12.14
C ASP A 157 -14.98 16.35 -11.40
N PRO A 158 -14.29 15.33 -11.95
CA PRO A 158 -13.12 14.71 -11.32
C PRO A 158 -11.93 15.67 -11.14
N PHE A 159 -11.91 16.79 -11.87
CA PHE A 159 -10.82 17.77 -11.83
C PHE A 159 -11.16 19.01 -11.00
N ALA A 160 -12.35 19.09 -10.39
CA ALA A 160 -12.77 20.27 -9.62
C ALA A 160 -11.92 20.53 -8.36
N ASN A 161 -11.24 19.51 -7.83
CA ASN A 161 -10.41 19.59 -6.63
C ASN A 161 -9.01 19.00 -6.88
N GLU A 162 -8.40 19.31 -8.02
CA GLU A 162 -7.00 18.96 -8.24
C GLU A 162 -6.12 19.62 -7.18
N TYR A 163 -5.36 18.82 -6.44
CA TYR A 163 -4.31 19.30 -5.56
C TYR A 163 -3.04 18.49 -5.77
N GLU A 164 -1.88 19.14 -5.62
CA GLU A 164 -0.60 18.46 -5.62
C GLU A 164 -0.49 17.63 -4.34
N THR A 165 -0.47 16.31 -4.48
CA THR A 165 -0.41 15.39 -3.35
C THR A 165 0.93 15.47 -2.63
N VAL A 166 2.04 15.60 -3.36
CA VAL A 166 3.41 15.58 -2.82
C VAL A 166 4.20 16.78 -3.35
N PRO A 167 4.50 17.79 -2.50
CA PRO A 167 5.22 18.98 -2.93
C PRO A 167 6.70 18.69 -3.20
N ALA A 168 7.29 19.40 -4.16
CA ALA A 168 8.69 19.18 -4.58
C ALA A 168 9.74 19.43 -3.48
N ASP A 169 9.45 20.28 -2.51
CA ASP A 169 10.35 20.63 -1.39
C ASP A 169 10.06 19.84 -0.11
N LEU A 170 9.25 18.79 -0.19
CA LEU A 170 8.88 17.94 0.93
C LEU A 170 10.11 17.42 1.69
N ARG A 171 10.10 17.60 3.02
CA ARG A 171 11.15 17.08 3.92
C ARG A 171 10.55 16.06 4.85
N GLN A 172 11.24 14.92 4.99
CA GLN A 172 10.87 13.93 5.98
C GLN A 172 11.06 14.52 7.40
N PRO A 173 10.09 14.36 8.31
CA PRO A 173 10.33 14.63 9.72
C PRO A 173 11.40 13.68 10.27
N GLU A 174 11.96 14.04 11.43
CA GLU A 174 12.84 13.14 12.17
C GLU A 174 12.06 11.90 12.59
N LEU A 175 12.49 10.74 12.10
CA LEU A 175 11.93 9.44 12.44
C LEU A 175 12.98 8.63 13.16
N THR A 176 12.61 7.91 14.21
CA THR A 176 13.48 6.96 14.89
C THR A 176 13.25 5.54 14.38
N LEU A 177 14.17 4.62 14.68
CA LEU A 177 13.87 3.20 14.51
C LEU A 177 12.60 2.82 15.30
N PRO A 178 11.69 2.01 14.72
CA PRO A 178 10.38 1.71 15.30
C PRO A 178 10.42 0.59 16.35
N PHE A 179 11.49 0.55 17.15
CA PHE A 179 11.70 -0.42 18.23
C PHE A 179 12.68 0.11 19.29
N PRO A 180 12.67 -0.40 20.54
CA PRO A 180 13.47 0.16 21.63
C PRO A 180 14.99 0.19 21.40
N ARG A 181 15.66 1.15 22.06
CA ARG A 181 17.13 1.19 22.14
C ARG A 181 17.65 -0.04 22.88
N GLY A 182 18.73 -0.63 22.36
CA GLY A 182 19.37 -1.83 22.94
C GLY A 182 18.91 -3.14 22.31
N ASP A 183 17.74 -3.17 21.65
CA ASP A 183 17.29 -4.34 20.90
C ASP A 183 17.96 -4.42 19.53
N VAL A 184 18.22 -5.65 19.07
CA VAL A 184 18.77 -5.93 17.74
C VAL A 184 17.71 -6.62 16.90
N TRP A 185 17.14 -5.88 15.96
CA TRP A 185 16.17 -6.37 14.99
C TRP A 185 16.88 -6.81 13.71
N ARG A 186 16.15 -7.42 12.77
CA ARG A 186 16.69 -7.88 11.48
C ARG A 186 16.01 -7.16 10.33
N TYR A 187 16.79 -6.54 9.44
CA TYR A 187 16.28 -5.95 8.21
C TYR A 187 15.98 -7.05 7.18
N THR A 188 14.74 -7.51 7.16
CA THR A 188 14.35 -8.72 6.41
C THR A 188 13.80 -8.46 5.03
N GLY A 189 13.43 -7.22 4.72
CA GLY A 189 12.88 -6.81 3.44
C GLY A 189 13.32 -5.40 3.09
N GLY A 190 14.02 -5.27 1.97
CA GLY A 190 14.32 -3.97 1.36
C GLY A 190 13.06 -3.33 0.78
N PHE A 191 13.22 -2.22 0.04
CA PHE A 191 12.06 -1.49 -0.49
C PHE A 191 11.05 -2.39 -1.26
N HIS A 192 9.78 -2.26 -0.92
CA HIS A 192 8.68 -2.98 -1.56
C HIS A 192 7.37 -2.23 -1.36
N GLY A 193 6.28 -2.73 -1.95
CA GLY A 193 5.00 -2.05 -1.94
C GLY A 193 4.47 -1.77 -0.53
N GLY A 194 4.02 -0.53 -0.27
CA GLY A 194 3.33 -0.17 0.99
C GLY A 194 2.04 -0.95 1.22
N TRP A 195 1.33 -1.26 0.14
CA TRP A 195 0.29 -2.26 0.12
C TRP A 195 0.12 -2.83 -1.29
N GLY A 196 0.11 -4.15 -1.44
CA GLY A 196 0.17 -4.79 -2.75
C GLY A 196 1.47 -4.47 -3.51
N ASN A 197 1.66 -5.06 -4.69
CA ASN A 197 2.91 -4.86 -5.45
C ASN A 197 2.85 -3.61 -6.36
N GLY A 198 1.65 -3.13 -6.66
CA GLY A 198 1.41 -1.98 -7.54
C GLY A 198 1.64 -0.64 -6.87
N SER A 199 1.56 -0.55 -5.53
CA SER A 199 1.87 0.68 -4.79
C SER A 199 3.34 1.13 -4.98
N ALA A 200 3.67 2.33 -4.51
CA ALA A 200 5.05 2.77 -4.42
C ALA A 200 5.86 1.72 -3.65
N TRP A 201 7.15 1.58 -3.98
CA TRP A 201 8.06 0.78 -3.15
C TRP A 201 8.44 1.56 -1.90
N SER A 202 7.45 1.78 -1.03
CA SER A 202 7.45 2.69 0.12
C SER A 202 7.75 2.00 1.44
N ALA A 203 7.70 0.68 1.49
CA ALA A 203 7.84 -0.10 2.71
C ALA A 203 9.19 -0.80 2.86
N ILE A 204 9.49 -1.14 4.11
CA ILE A 204 10.60 -1.98 4.54
C ILE A 204 10.17 -2.90 5.68
N ASP A 205 10.84 -4.04 5.82
CA ASP A 205 10.48 -5.03 6.85
C ASP A 205 11.55 -5.21 7.91
N PHE A 206 11.10 -5.26 9.17
CA PHE A 206 11.92 -5.61 10.32
C PHE A 206 11.38 -6.83 11.05
N ALA A 207 12.20 -7.85 11.20
CA ALA A 207 11.90 -8.99 12.04
C ALA A 207 12.36 -8.75 13.49
N PRO A 208 11.54 -9.13 14.49
CA PRO A 208 11.89 -8.95 15.89
C PRO A 208 13.03 -9.88 16.34
N PRO A 209 13.65 -9.60 17.52
CA PRO A 209 14.78 -10.37 18.05
C PRO A 209 14.42 -11.82 18.43
N ASP A 210 13.18 -12.08 18.81
CA ASP A 210 12.72 -13.42 19.18
C ASP A 210 12.36 -14.28 17.96
N LYS A 211 12.09 -15.56 18.24
CA LYS A 211 11.61 -16.55 17.28
C LYS A 211 10.70 -17.54 17.99
N ALA A 212 9.66 -17.99 17.29
CA ALA A 212 8.88 -19.13 17.76
C ALA A 212 9.69 -20.43 17.73
N THR A 213 9.31 -21.36 18.60
CA THR A 213 9.82 -22.73 18.60
C THR A 213 9.19 -23.59 17.50
N ALA A 214 7.98 -23.23 17.04
CA ALA A 214 7.27 -23.89 15.94
C ALA A 214 6.57 -22.85 15.06
N GLY A 215 6.70 -23.00 13.74
CA GLY A 215 6.10 -22.11 12.75
C GLY A 215 6.82 -20.77 12.57
N TRP A 216 6.35 -20.00 11.60
CA TRP A 216 6.92 -18.70 11.22
C TRP A 216 6.12 -17.50 11.74
N CYS A 217 4.89 -17.74 12.21
CA CYS A 217 3.96 -16.73 12.70
C CYS A 217 3.67 -16.91 14.18
N TYR A 218 3.87 -15.85 14.94
CA TYR A 218 3.68 -15.73 16.38
C TYR A 218 3.61 -14.25 16.75
N THR A 219 3.09 -13.92 17.93
CA THR A 219 3.20 -12.56 18.48
C THR A 219 4.53 -12.43 19.21
N SER A 220 5.35 -11.45 18.81
CA SER A 220 6.62 -11.16 19.45
C SER A 220 6.46 -10.65 20.88
N LYS A 221 7.46 -10.89 21.72
CA LYS A 221 7.56 -10.26 23.05
C LYS A 221 8.24 -8.88 23.01
N PHE A 222 8.86 -8.53 21.89
CA PHE A 222 9.57 -7.27 21.71
C PHE A 222 8.63 -6.23 21.10
N PRO A 223 8.53 -5.03 21.72
CA PRO A 223 7.56 -4.05 21.29
C PRO A 223 8.00 -3.35 20.00
N VAL A 224 7.02 -3.04 19.16
CA VAL A 224 7.11 -2.01 18.13
C VAL A 224 6.77 -0.67 18.78
N THR A 225 7.55 0.37 18.50
CA THR A 225 7.37 1.69 19.08
C THR A 225 7.13 2.75 18.01
N ALA A 226 6.47 3.84 18.39
CA ALA A 226 6.25 4.97 17.51
C ALA A 226 7.59 5.58 17.06
N ALA A 227 7.80 5.68 15.74
CA ALA A 227 9.00 6.29 15.15
C ALA A 227 9.01 7.81 15.28
N ALA A 228 7.86 8.45 15.52
CA ALA A 228 7.73 9.87 15.75
C ALA A 228 6.56 10.13 16.73
N SER A 229 6.45 11.34 17.24
CA SER A 229 5.25 11.77 17.97
C SER A 229 4.13 12.11 16.98
N GLY A 230 2.89 11.82 17.34
CA GLY A 230 1.75 12.01 16.46
C GLY A 230 0.42 11.60 17.08
N VAL A 231 -0.63 11.52 16.27
CA VAL A 231 -1.97 11.07 16.64
C VAL A 231 -2.29 9.77 15.92
N ILE A 232 -2.88 8.81 16.62
CA ILE A 232 -3.34 7.55 16.02
C ILE A 232 -4.54 7.85 15.11
N ALA A 233 -4.31 7.98 13.80
CA ALA A 233 -5.35 8.27 12.82
C ALA A 233 -6.28 7.07 12.58
N ARG A 234 -5.71 5.85 12.58
CA ARG A 234 -6.50 4.63 12.36
C ARG A 234 -5.92 3.41 13.05
N LEU A 235 -6.82 2.60 13.59
CA LEU A 235 -6.56 1.24 14.06
C LEU A 235 -7.38 0.25 13.23
N ALA A 236 -6.70 -0.73 12.64
CA ALA A 236 -7.36 -1.84 11.97
C ALA A 236 -6.65 -3.16 12.31
N GLU A 237 -7.16 -4.28 11.79
CA GLU A 237 -6.55 -5.58 12.06
C GLU A 237 -5.11 -5.63 11.53
N GLY A 238 -4.15 -5.72 12.44
CA GLY A 238 -2.73 -5.76 12.09
C GLY A 238 -2.11 -4.40 11.83
N VAL A 239 -2.87 -3.31 11.94
CA VAL A 239 -2.55 -2.00 11.38
C VAL A 239 -2.68 -0.90 12.44
N VAL A 240 -1.66 -0.06 12.50
CA VAL A 240 -1.68 1.25 13.15
C VAL A 240 -1.22 2.29 12.13
N LEU A 241 -2.01 3.34 11.90
CA LEU A 241 -1.60 4.54 11.15
C LEU A 241 -1.40 5.67 12.14
N LEU A 242 -0.21 6.27 12.08
CA LEU A 242 0.17 7.40 12.91
C LEU A 242 0.27 8.65 12.03
N ASP A 243 -0.64 9.59 12.23
CA ASP A 243 -0.61 10.93 11.65
C ASP A 243 0.36 11.81 12.45
N LEU A 244 1.21 12.57 11.75
CA LEU A 244 2.24 13.42 12.34
C LEU A 244 1.89 14.92 12.32
N ASP A 245 0.83 15.35 11.64
CA ASP A 245 0.39 16.75 11.66
C ASP A 245 -0.72 17.02 12.72
N GLY A 246 -1.34 15.96 13.22
CA GLY A 246 -2.14 15.94 14.44
C GLY A 246 -3.63 16.23 14.22
N ASP A 247 -4.11 16.27 12.98
CA ASP A 247 -5.53 16.42 12.67
C ASP A 247 -6.31 15.09 12.75
N GLY A 248 -5.61 13.96 12.81
CA GLY A 248 -6.18 12.61 12.89
C GLY A 248 -6.68 12.06 11.56
N ASP A 249 -6.39 12.72 10.43
CA ASP A 249 -6.71 12.26 9.09
C ASP A 249 -5.50 11.54 8.46
N GLU A 250 -5.67 10.28 8.05
CA GLU A 250 -4.61 9.52 7.39
C GLU A 250 -4.32 10.01 5.95
N GLY A 251 -5.22 10.84 5.40
CA GLY A 251 -5.15 11.42 4.07
C GLY A 251 -4.48 12.80 4.00
N SER A 252 -4.05 13.37 5.13
CA SER A 252 -3.33 14.65 5.21
C SER A 252 -1.91 14.44 5.77
N GLY A 253 -1.05 15.42 5.50
CA GLY A 253 0.26 15.52 6.12
C GLY A 253 1.12 14.28 5.96
N TRP A 254 2.00 14.05 6.94
CA TRP A 254 2.82 12.85 7.01
C TRP A 254 2.10 11.77 7.83
N THR A 255 1.98 10.57 7.26
CA THR A 255 1.43 9.42 7.96
C THR A 255 2.38 8.22 7.90
N LEU A 256 2.50 7.48 9.01
CA LEU A 256 3.32 6.27 9.12
C LEU A 256 2.44 5.02 9.30
N LEU A 257 2.65 4.03 8.44
CA LEU A 257 2.02 2.71 8.54
C LEU A 257 2.90 1.76 9.36
N TYR A 258 2.28 1.13 10.36
CA TYR A 258 2.81 -0.06 11.04
C TYR A 258 1.87 -1.22 10.76
N LEU A 259 2.33 -2.19 9.97
CA LEU A 259 1.57 -3.36 9.56
C LEU A 259 2.18 -4.65 10.12
N HIS A 260 1.34 -5.67 10.22
CA HIS A 260 1.61 -6.98 10.79
C HIS A 260 1.80 -6.98 12.30
N ILE A 261 1.19 -6.04 13.03
CA ILE A 261 1.35 -5.95 14.48
C ILE A 261 0.06 -6.29 15.22
N THR A 262 0.16 -7.03 16.32
CA THR A 262 -0.90 -7.03 17.33
C THR A 262 -0.79 -5.73 18.12
N ARG A 263 -1.85 -4.92 18.10
CA ARG A 263 -1.85 -3.62 18.79
C ARG A 263 -1.68 -3.77 20.30
N HIS A 264 -1.12 -2.75 20.93
CA HIS A 264 -1.15 -2.62 22.38
C HIS A 264 -2.57 -2.24 22.85
N ASP A 265 -3.11 -2.94 23.84
CA ASP A 265 -4.54 -2.84 24.22
C ASP A 265 -4.99 -1.44 24.64
N ALA A 266 -4.07 -0.62 25.15
CA ALA A 266 -4.38 0.74 25.59
C ALA A 266 -4.48 1.77 24.46
N LEU A 267 -4.19 1.40 23.21
CA LEU A 267 -4.23 2.34 22.08
C LEU A 267 -5.66 2.59 21.60
N ALA A 268 -5.97 3.85 21.33
CA ALA A 268 -7.23 4.29 20.72
C ALA A 268 -6.98 5.22 19.54
N GLU A 269 -7.90 5.25 18.58
CA GLU A 269 -7.92 6.29 17.53
C GLU A 269 -8.11 7.68 18.16
N GLY A 270 -7.45 8.70 17.61
CA GLY A 270 -7.40 10.06 18.16
C GLY A 270 -6.45 10.21 19.37
N GLN A 271 -5.81 9.14 19.84
CA GLN A 271 -4.84 9.22 20.92
C GLN A 271 -3.53 9.84 20.43
N ALA A 272 -3.02 10.84 21.15
CA ALA A 272 -1.66 11.33 20.97
C ALA A 272 -0.63 10.36 21.58
N VAL A 273 0.46 10.11 20.87
CA VAL A 273 1.58 9.28 21.32
C VAL A 273 2.90 10.02 21.11
N GLU A 274 3.88 9.74 21.96
CA GLU A 274 5.24 10.24 21.80
C GLU A 274 6.13 9.21 21.08
N ALA A 275 7.16 9.69 20.38
CA ALA A 275 8.20 8.82 19.82
C ALA A 275 8.75 7.86 20.91
N GLY A 276 8.82 6.57 20.60
CA GLY A 276 9.22 5.52 21.53
C GLY A 276 8.09 4.92 22.37
N ASN A 277 6.87 5.47 22.36
CA ASN A 277 5.71 4.82 22.97
C ASN A 277 5.39 3.49 22.27
N ILE A 278 4.93 2.49 23.03
CA ILE A 278 4.61 1.16 22.50
C ILE A 278 3.34 1.21 21.66
N LEU A 279 3.44 0.79 20.40
CA LEU A 279 2.30 0.68 19.47
C LEU A 279 1.75 -0.75 19.38
N GLY A 280 2.56 -1.75 19.71
CA GLY A 280 2.15 -3.15 19.64
C GLY A 280 3.34 -4.08 19.52
N TYR A 281 3.11 -5.23 18.91
CA TYR A 281 4.08 -6.31 18.81
C TYR A 281 4.03 -6.95 17.42
N ALA A 282 5.19 -7.17 16.81
CA ALA A 282 5.28 -7.80 15.50
C ALA A 282 4.61 -9.19 15.49
N SER A 283 3.89 -9.50 14.42
CA SER A 283 3.08 -10.70 14.25
C SER A 283 2.83 -11.02 12.76
N CYS A 284 1.80 -11.83 12.48
CA CYS A 284 1.29 -12.08 11.14
C CYS A 284 -0.13 -11.51 10.90
N LEU A 285 -0.66 -10.72 11.85
CA LEU A 285 -2.03 -10.19 11.83
C LEU A 285 -2.22 -9.18 10.69
N GLY A 286 -3.34 -9.22 9.98
CA GLY A 286 -3.64 -8.27 8.91
C GLY A 286 -2.83 -8.49 7.64
N GLY A 287 -3.39 -8.10 6.49
CA GLY A 287 -2.78 -8.25 5.17
C GLY A 287 -2.30 -9.69 4.86
N TYR A 288 -1.39 -9.78 3.88
CA TYR A 288 -0.67 -11.03 3.58
C TYR A 288 0.74 -10.95 4.15
N SER A 289 1.15 -11.99 4.89
CA SER A 289 2.53 -12.13 5.35
C SER A 289 2.89 -13.62 5.36
N THR A 290 4.18 -13.96 5.44
CA THR A 290 4.65 -15.36 5.48
C THR A 290 5.34 -15.69 6.81
N ALA A 291 5.73 -14.67 7.58
CA ALA A 291 6.42 -14.78 8.87
C ALA A 291 6.21 -13.52 9.72
N THR A 292 6.45 -13.61 11.02
CA THR A 292 6.31 -12.49 11.98
C THR A 292 7.26 -11.34 11.68
N HIS A 293 6.78 -10.18 11.27
CA HIS A 293 7.61 -8.99 11.08
C HIS A 293 6.80 -7.72 11.31
N LEU A 294 7.49 -6.59 11.40
CA LEU A 294 6.92 -5.27 11.21
C LEU A 294 7.13 -4.89 9.74
N HIS A 295 6.03 -4.59 9.05
CA HIS A 295 6.05 -3.92 7.76
C HIS A 295 5.84 -2.42 8.01
N PHE A 296 6.79 -1.59 7.61
CA PHE A 296 6.82 -0.17 7.96
C PHE A 296 6.93 0.70 6.70
N ALA A 297 6.00 1.63 6.53
CA ALA A 297 5.91 2.49 5.35
C ALA A 297 5.49 3.92 5.72
N ARG A 298 5.65 4.84 4.77
CA ARG A 298 5.32 6.26 4.92
C ARG A 298 4.45 6.74 3.76
N LEU A 299 3.50 7.60 4.10
CA LEU A 299 2.62 8.29 3.17
C LEU A 299 2.72 9.80 3.38
N TYR A 300 2.37 10.56 2.34
CA TYR A 300 2.12 11.98 2.46
C TYR A 300 0.86 12.37 1.68
N ASN A 301 -0.09 13.04 2.34
CA ASN A 301 -1.43 13.35 1.80
C ASN A 301 -2.10 12.12 1.13
N GLY A 302 -2.06 10.97 1.81
CA GLY A 302 -2.58 9.70 1.27
C GLY A 302 -1.74 9.07 0.14
N GLU A 303 -0.66 9.67 -0.35
CA GLU A 303 0.20 9.06 -1.36
C GLU A 303 1.32 8.23 -0.72
N TRP A 304 1.51 6.99 -1.17
CA TRP A 304 2.64 6.16 -0.75
C TRP A 304 3.96 6.77 -1.26
N LEU A 305 4.88 7.09 -0.35
CA LEU A 305 6.17 7.68 -0.75
C LEU A 305 7.23 6.60 -0.95
N PRO A 306 7.88 6.51 -2.13
CA PRO A 306 8.97 5.57 -2.36
C PRO A 306 10.05 5.65 -1.26
N ALA A 307 10.54 4.50 -0.83
CA ALA A 307 11.60 4.38 0.17
C ALA A 307 12.96 4.84 -0.37
N ASP A 308 13.16 4.68 -1.67
CA ASP A 308 14.32 5.18 -2.40
C ASP A 308 13.88 5.68 -3.78
N CYS A 309 14.54 6.74 -4.23
CA CYS A 309 14.20 7.48 -5.46
C CYS A 309 15.45 7.77 -6.30
N ASN A 310 16.52 6.99 -6.12
CA ASN A 310 17.76 7.08 -6.90
C ASN A 310 17.58 6.82 -8.42
N ARG A 311 16.46 6.23 -8.83
CA ARG A 311 16.09 5.92 -10.22
C ARG A 311 14.78 6.57 -10.65
N CYS A 312 14.25 7.49 -9.86
CA CYS A 312 13.09 8.27 -10.28
C CYS A 312 13.42 9.15 -11.49
N PRO A 313 12.40 9.59 -12.24
CA PRO A 313 12.54 10.67 -13.22
C PRO A 313 13.25 11.90 -12.62
N ALA A 314 13.99 12.64 -13.45
CA ALA A 314 14.86 13.74 -12.99
C ALA A 314 14.09 14.94 -12.39
N ASP A 315 12.82 15.08 -12.75
CA ASP A 315 11.87 16.07 -12.26
C ASP A 315 11.11 15.59 -11.00
N THR A 316 11.28 14.33 -10.61
CA THR A 316 10.63 13.75 -9.43
C THR A 316 11.60 13.74 -8.25
N THR A 317 11.26 14.50 -7.20
CA THR A 317 12.02 14.50 -5.94
C THR A 317 11.21 13.83 -4.85
N VAL A 318 11.84 12.91 -4.11
CA VAL A 318 11.27 12.30 -2.90
C VAL A 318 12.32 12.41 -1.79
N PRO A 319 11.97 12.89 -0.59
CA PRO A 319 12.91 12.96 0.51
C PRO A 319 13.46 11.57 0.83
N PRO A 320 14.76 11.41 1.16
CA PRO A 320 15.31 10.12 1.55
C PRO A 320 14.51 9.49 2.71
N PHE A 321 14.31 8.18 2.68
CA PHE A 321 13.73 7.49 3.83
C PHE A 321 14.83 7.21 4.85
N VAL A 322 14.79 7.94 5.97
CA VAL A 322 15.80 7.85 7.05
C VAL A 322 15.11 7.49 8.36
N LEU A 323 15.66 6.50 9.08
CA LEU A 323 15.23 6.11 10.43
C LEU A 323 16.41 6.20 11.39
N SER A 324 16.37 7.13 12.32
CA SER A 324 17.50 7.59 13.11
C SER A 324 18.64 8.01 12.18
N ASN A 325 19.70 7.21 12.06
CA ASN A 325 20.81 7.45 11.13
C ASN A 325 20.81 6.47 9.95
N TRP A 326 19.79 5.63 9.80
CA TRP A 326 19.75 4.59 8.77
C TRP A 326 18.95 5.06 7.57
N ARG A 327 19.63 5.30 6.45
CA ARG A 327 19.01 5.60 5.17
C ARG A 327 18.68 4.33 4.40
N VAL A 328 17.48 4.23 3.87
CA VAL A 328 17.09 3.16 2.94
C VAL A 328 17.71 3.41 1.56
N VAL A 329 18.31 2.36 0.99
CA VAL A 329 18.85 2.35 -0.37
C VAL A 329 18.37 1.10 -1.08
N GLY A 330 17.63 1.27 -2.17
CA GLY A 330 17.10 0.16 -2.96
C GLY A 330 18.11 -0.39 -3.97
N LEU A 331 17.99 -1.68 -4.31
CA LEU A 331 18.82 -2.30 -5.35
C LEU A 331 18.09 -2.34 -6.70
N GLY A 332 18.21 -1.27 -7.47
CA GLY A 332 17.71 -1.21 -8.85
C GLY A 332 16.20 -1.42 -8.95
N SER A 333 15.75 -2.38 -9.77
CA SER A 333 14.32 -2.72 -9.92
C SER A 333 13.95 -4.02 -9.19
N GLN A 334 14.64 -4.35 -8.10
CA GLN A 334 14.50 -5.62 -7.39
C GLN A 334 13.74 -5.46 -6.06
N LEU A 335 12.45 -5.80 -6.06
CA LEU A 335 11.62 -5.83 -4.85
C LEU A 335 12.27 -6.58 -3.69
N TYR A 336 12.12 -6.07 -2.47
CA TYR A 336 12.67 -6.64 -1.23
C TYR A 336 14.20 -6.66 -1.13
N GLN A 337 14.93 -6.13 -2.12
CA GLN A 337 16.39 -6.08 -2.11
C GLN A 337 16.88 -4.66 -1.83
N GLY A 338 17.97 -4.53 -1.07
CA GLY A 338 18.57 -3.24 -0.78
C GLY A 338 19.39 -3.25 0.49
N PHE A 339 19.69 -2.05 0.96
CA PHE A 339 20.54 -1.80 2.11
C PHE A 339 19.90 -0.77 3.05
N LEU A 340 20.28 -0.84 4.31
CA LEU A 340 20.27 0.32 5.19
C LEU A 340 21.71 0.80 5.31
N VAL A 341 21.95 2.09 5.05
CA VAL A 341 23.27 2.73 5.16
C VAL A 341 23.23 3.73 6.29
N ASN A 342 24.09 3.55 7.28
CA ASN A 342 24.21 4.47 8.39
C ASN A 342 24.92 5.76 7.93
N THR A 343 24.28 6.90 8.14
CA THR A 343 24.75 8.20 7.66
C THR A 343 25.93 8.77 8.44
N LEU A 344 26.25 8.21 9.61
CA LEU A 344 27.36 8.66 10.47
C LEU A 344 28.68 7.96 10.15
N ASP A 345 28.64 6.64 9.94
CA ASP A 345 29.84 5.80 9.77
C ASP A 345 29.90 5.04 8.43
N ASN A 346 28.90 5.22 7.57
CA ASN A 346 28.75 4.57 6.27
C ASN A 346 28.68 3.03 6.33
N ARG A 347 28.39 2.45 7.51
CA ARG A 347 28.14 1.02 7.65
C ARG A 347 26.85 0.65 6.92
N SER A 348 26.88 -0.45 6.18
CA SER A 348 25.70 -0.98 5.50
C SER A 348 25.22 -2.30 6.11
N VAL A 349 23.90 -2.49 6.07
CA VAL A 349 23.20 -3.70 6.47
C VAL A 349 22.35 -4.15 5.28
N VAL A 350 22.45 -5.42 4.90
CA VAL A 350 21.77 -5.95 3.70
C VAL A 350 20.39 -6.44 4.07
N ALA A 351 19.39 -6.19 3.20
CA ALA A 351 18.09 -6.85 3.32
C ALA A 351 18.24 -8.35 3.06
N GLU A 352 17.87 -9.17 4.03
CA GLU A 352 17.97 -10.63 3.92
C GLU A 352 16.79 -11.29 4.64
N GLN A 353 16.02 -12.14 3.96
CA GLN A 353 14.82 -12.74 4.53
C GLN A 353 15.12 -13.62 5.77
N GLY A 354 16.31 -14.24 5.79
CA GLY A 354 16.76 -15.09 6.89
C GLY A 354 17.11 -14.31 8.16
N ARG A 355 16.99 -14.98 9.32
CA ARG A 355 17.40 -14.42 10.64
C ARG A 355 18.60 -15.14 11.26
N TYR A 356 19.24 -16.01 10.48
CA TYR A 356 20.26 -16.93 10.97
C TYR A 356 21.68 -16.36 10.92
N THR A 357 21.86 -15.20 10.28
CA THR A 357 23.15 -14.53 10.15
C THR A 357 23.06 -13.12 10.74
N ASN A 358 24.21 -12.47 10.92
CA ASN A 358 24.27 -11.09 11.42
C ASN A 358 24.37 -10.03 10.31
N VAL A 359 24.28 -10.43 9.04
CA VAL A 359 24.45 -9.51 7.89
C VAL A 359 23.32 -8.50 7.79
N ASN A 360 22.16 -8.82 8.35
CA ASN A 360 20.96 -7.97 8.40
C ASN A 360 20.66 -7.43 9.82
N ALA A 361 21.61 -7.53 10.76
CA ALA A 361 21.43 -7.04 12.13
C ALA A 361 21.37 -5.51 12.16
N ILE A 362 20.29 -4.96 12.71
CA ILE A 362 20.11 -3.52 12.89
C ILE A 362 19.81 -3.17 14.35
N SER A 363 20.41 -2.07 14.78
CA SER A 363 20.19 -1.40 16.04
C SER A 363 20.32 0.10 15.82
N TRP A 364 20.00 0.87 16.87
CA TRP A 364 20.15 2.33 16.92
C TRP A 364 21.55 2.83 16.61
#